data_AF-A0A522Q0K3-F1
#
_entry.id   AF-A0A522Q0K3-F1
#
_cell.length_a   1.000
_cell.length_b   1.000
_cell.length_c   1.000
_cell.angle_alpha   90.00
_cell.angle_beta   90.00
_cell.angle_gamma   90.00
#
_symmetry.space_group_name_H-M   'P 1'
#
loop_
_entity.id
_entity.type
_entity.pdbx_description
1 polymer ?
#
loop_
_entity_poly.entity_id
_entity_poly.type
_entity_poly.pdbx_seq_one_letter_code
_entity_poly.pdbx_strand_id
1 'polypeptide(L)'
;MNKRILNYIVLLAILVAILIGQTTVVRSQGQGWFRFGINMGQAIVRIAVPDFPARSTDPRLVNLTKDFNQVLWNDLNNSGIVEVVSKSLYPIKVPQEPQDVDFNGWSNPPASAQMLAFGFTEIRNNSLVVTARLFDVHSPQNPGVLAKRYVADLNELSARDAAHRFANEIIQTLGGGIPGINLTKIAFVSNRTAHTQIWVMDYDGYNQHQITNYPSLNLTPRWSPDNSMLAFTSYATGNPEIYIFSLLTNRRISFPTYKGLNTTPAWSPDGKKIAFCSSMGGTQEIYVSDANGMGLQRLTFSPSVNISPVWNPKTGNEIAFVSDRSGAPQIYIINSDGSNLRRLITAGGDAEAPSWSPNGLFMAFSWRVTETGNFDIYIIEIASGRIVQLTHDAGRNEHPSWAPDGRHLVFESTRTGKRQLWTMLADGSSAHQLTTQGTNWNGNWSN
;
A
#
# COMPACT_ATOMS: atom_id res chain seq x y z
N MET A 1 -18.88 7.94 74.15
CA MET A 1 -17.88 7.42 73.18
C MET A 1 -18.59 6.74 72.02
N ASN A 2 -19.53 7.43 71.40
CA ASN A 2 -19.39 8.35 70.27
C ASN A 2 -19.21 7.64 68.92
N LYS A 3 -20.37 7.16 68.42
CA LYS A 3 -20.73 6.82 67.03
C LYS A 3 -20.33 7.85 65.95
N ARG A 4 -19.61 8.92 66.32
CA ARG A 4 -19.06 9.93 65.41
C ARG A 4 -17.71 9.53 64.81
N ILE A 5 -16.95 8.59 65.40
CA ILE A 5 -15.62 8.20 64.88
C ILE A 5 -15.74 7.15 63.75
N LEU A 6 -16.78 6.32 63.74
CA LEU A 6 -16.98 5.31 62.70
C LEU A 6 -17.45 5.90 61.36
N ASN A 7 -18.17 7.03 61.38
CA ASN A 7 -18.61 7.72 60.16
C ASN A 7 -17.49 8.49 59.44
N TYR A 8 -16.39 8.85 60.13
CA TYR A 8 -15.25 9.51 59.47
C TYR A 8 -14.35 8.52 58.73
N ILE A 9 -14.26 7.26 59.17
CA ILE A 9 -13.45 6.23 58.51
C ILE A 9 -14.13 5.74 57.22
N VAL A 10 -15.47 5.71 57.17
CA VAL A 10 -16.21 5.37 55.94
C VAL A 10 -16.24 6.53 54.94
N LEU A 11 -16.30 7.80 55.40
CA LEU A 11 -16.19 8.94 54.49
C LEU A 11 -14.78 9.15 53.92
N LEU A 12 -13.71 8.81 54.66
CA LEU A 12 -12.35 8.90 54.14
C LEU A 12 -12.04 7.78 53.12
N ALA A 13 -12.66 6.61 53.26
CA ALA A 13 -12.56 5.54 52.27
C ALA A 13 -13.30 5.86 50.95
N ILE A 14 -14.39 6.63 51.01
CA ILE A 14 -15.16 7.05 49.82
C ILE A 14 -14.51 8.26 49.12
N LEU A 15 -13.78 9.12 49.84
CA LEU A 15 -13.02 10.23 49.23
C LEU A 15 -11.67 9.82 48.63
N VAL A 16 -11.09 8.67 49.02
CA VAL A 16 -9.91 8.09 48.36
C VAL A 16 -10.29 7.18 47.18
N ALA A 17 -11.51 6.64 47.16
CA ALA A 17 -12.02 5.86 46.03
C ALA A 17 -12.54 6.71 44.84
N ILE A 18 -12.67 8.04 44.99
CA ILE A 18 -13.04 8.98 43.91
C ILE A 18 -11.81 9.65 43.27
N LEU A 19 -10.59 9.30 43.73
CA LEU A 19 -9.32 9.76 43.15
C LEU A 19 -8.52 8.65 42.42
N ILE A 20 -9.20 7.57 42.02
CA ILE A 20 -8.68 6.62 41.00
C ILE A 20 -9.53 6.84 39.73
N GLY A 21 -9.26 7.95 39.07
CA GLY A 21 -10.00 8.43 37.90
C GLY A 21 -9.16 9.34 37.02
N GLN A 22 -7.86 9.07 36.95
CA GLN A 22 -7.01 9.49 35.83
C GLN A 22 -6.44 8.18 35.27
N THR A 23 -6.80 7.80 34.06
CA THR A 23 -6.14 8.37 32.90
C THR A 23 -7.15 8.87 31.88
N THR A 24 -7.27 10.19 31.77
CA THR A 24 -7.50 10.75 30.44
C THR A 24 -6.40 10.19 29.56
N VAL A 25 -6.76 9.28 28.66
CA VAL A 25 -5.90 8.88 27.56
C VAL A 25 -5.60 10.17 26.82
N VAL A 26 -4.42 10.74 27.07
CA VAL A 26 -3.82 11.72 26.18
C VAL A 26 -3.58 10.95 24.89
N ARG A 27 -4.61 10.87 24.03
CA ARG A 27 -4.42 10.48 22.64
C ARG A 27 -3.34 11.42 22.12
N SER A 28 -2.25 10.85 21.66
CA SER A 28 -1.08 11.56 21.17
C SER A 28 -1.49 12.58 20.10
N GLN A 29 -1.74 13.83 20.51
CA GLN A 29 -2.01 14.91 19.57
C GLN A 29 -0.80 15.18 18.64
N GLY A 30 0.37 14.62 18.96
CA GLY A 30 1.59 14.76 18.17
C GLY A 30 1.57 14.12 16.77
N GLN A 31 0.66 13.16 16.49
CA GLN A 31 0.59 12.47 15.19
C GLN A 31 -0.79 12.55 14.49
N GLY A 32 -1.76 13.28 15.06
CA GLY A 32 -3.08 13.43 14.44
C GLY A 32 -3.01 13.99 13.02
N TRP A 33 -2.23 15.07 12.82
CA TRP A 33 -1.99 15.69 11.51
C TRP A 33 -1.52 14.67 10.45
N PHE A 34 -0.64 13.76 10.84
CA PHE A 34 -0.07 12.74 9.96
C PHE A 34 -1.12 11.70 9.59
N ARG A 35 -1.85 11.18 10.59
CA ARG A 35 -2.94 10.24 10.35
C ARG A 35 -4.05 10.84 9.50
N PHE A 36 -4.42 12.11 9.69
CA PHE A 36 -5.39 12.78 8.82
C PHE A 36 -4.84 12.96 7.39
N GLY A 37 -3.58 13.35 7.25
CA GLY A 37 -2.94 13.55 5.94
C GLY A 37 -2.77 12.28 5.11
N ILE A 38 -2.72 11.10 5.74
CA ILE A 38 -2.65 9.78 5.11
C ILE A 38 -4.00 9.02 5.17
N ASN A 39 -5.13 9.73 5.32
CA ASN A 39 -6.48 9.15 5.31
C ASN A 39 -6.78 8.11 6.42
N MET A 40 -6.14 8.21 7.59
CA MET A 40 -6.31 7.32 8.76
C MET A 40 -6.86 8.02 10.02
N GLY A 41 -7.49 9.19 9.85
CA GLY A 41 -7.96 10.01 10.98
C GLY A 41 -9.42 9.82 11.41
N GLN A 42 -10.21 9.02 10.69
CA GLN A 42 -11.63 8.78 11.01
C GLN A 42 -11.80 7.75 12.13
N ALA A 43 -12.98 7.75 12.77
CA ALA A 43 -13.34 6.72 13.75
C ALA A 43 -13.39 5.36 13.04
N ILE A 44 -12.65 4.38 13.58
CA ILE A 44 -12.56 3.05 12.99
C ILE A 44 -13.90 2.33 13.20
N VAL A 45 -14.54 1.93 12.12
CA VAL A 45 -15.80 1.18 12.16
C VAL A 45 -15.54 -0.25 12.59
N ARG A 46 -16.22 -0.71 13.62
CA ARG A 46 -16.17 -2.12 14.05
C ARG A 46 -17.06 -2.98 13.17
N ILE A 47 -16.47 -3.93 12.47
CA ILE A 47 -17.17 -4.81 11.52
C ILE A 47 -17.04 -6.28 11.95
N ALA A 48 -18.17 -6.99 11.96
CA ALA A 48 -18.19 -8.44 12.04
C ALA A 48 -18.23 -9.04 10.64
N VAL A 49 -17.35 -10.01 10.40
CA VAL A 49 -17.20 -10.75 9.13
C VAL A 49 -17.17 -12.25 9.46
N PRO A 50 -18.32 -12.87 9.75
CA PRO A 50 -18.42 -14.33 9.86
C PRO A 50 -18.02 -15.02 8.56
N ASP A 51 -17.59 -16.29 8.67
CA ASP A 51 -17.31 -17.10 7.49
C ASP A 51 -18.60 -17.39 6.72
N PHE A 52 -18.61 -17.04 5.44
CA PHE A 52 -19.73 -17.31 4.55
C PHE A 52 -19.81 -18.82 4.35
N PRO A 53 -20.98 -19.44 4.53
CA PRO A 53 -21.14 -20.87 4.28
C PRO A 53 -21.24 -21.18 2.79
N ALA A 54 -20.74 -22.36 2.43
CA ALA A 54 -21.03 -23.00 1.15
C ALA A 54 -22.43 -23.62 1.18
N ARG A 55 -23.25 -23.34 0.15
CA ARG A 55 -24.62 -23.90 0.05
C ARG A 55 -24.69 -25.39 -0.28
N SER A 56 -23.57 -25.99 -0.65
CA SER A 56 -23.47 -27.43 -0.89
C SER A 56 -22.19 -27.98 -0.27
N THR A 57 -22.15 -29.30 -0.11
CA THR A 57 -20.97 -30.03 0.38
C THR A 57 -20.00 -30.41 -0.75
N ASP A 58 -20.11 -29.81 -1.94
CA ASP A 58 -19.14 -30.03 -3.03
C ASP A 58 -17.74 -29.58 -2.54
N PRO A 59 -16.73 -30.46 -2.50
CA PRO A 59 -15.40 -30.12 -2.01
C PRO A 59 -14.77 -28.91 -2.72
N ARG A 60 -15.06 -28.70 -4.02
CA ARG A 60 -14.56 -27.56 -4.77
C ARG A 60 -15.15 -26.26 -4.23
N LEU A 61 -16.47 -26.22 -4.02
CA LEU A 61 -17.13 -25.06 -3.45
C LEU A 61 -16.62 -24.77 -2.03
N VAL A 62 -16.50 -25.81 -1.19
CA VAL A 62 -16.02 -25.66 0.19
C VAL A 62 -14.62 -25.05 0.22
N ASN A 63 -13.71 -25.52 -0.62
CA ASN A 63 -12.35 -24.96 -0.71
C ASN A 63 -12.36 -23.51 -1.20
N LEU A 64 -13.05 -23.20 -2.31
CA LEU A 64 -13.13 -21.83 -2.83
C LEU A 64 -13.79 -20.86 -1.85
N THR A 65 -14.73 -21.35 -1.04
CA THR A 65 -15.40 -20.56 0.01
C THR A 65 -14.44 -20.23 1.15
N LYS A 66 -13.59 -21.20 1.53
CA LYS A 66 -12.52 -20.96 2.51
C LYS A 66 -11.55 -19.90 2.01
N ASP A 67 -11.15 -19.98 0.73
CA ASP A 67 -10.25 -19.01 0.11
C ASP A 67 -10.88 -17.61 0.09
N PHE A 68 -12.13 -17.50 -0.35
CA PHE A 68 -12.91 -16.25 -0.33
C PHE A 68 -12.96 -15.64 1.07
N ASN A 69 -13.32 -16.42 2.09
CA ASN A 69 -13.45 -15.95 3.47
C ASN A 69 -12.12 -15.47 4.04
N GLN A 70 -11.04 -16.20 3.79
CA GLN A 70 -9.72 -15.83 4.25
C GLN A 70 -9.23 -14.52 3.60
N VAL A 71 -9.47 -14.36 2.30
CA VAL A 71 -9.11 -13.15 1.56
C VAL A 71 -9.92 -11.96 2.04
N LEU A 72 -11.25 -12.08 2.12
CA LEU A 72 -12.13 -11.00 2.60
C LEU A 72 -11.73 -10.54 4.00
N TRP A 73 -11.42 -11.48 4.89
CA TRP A 73 -10.96 -11.17 6.23
C TRP A 73 -9.65 -10.37 6.22
N ASN A 74 -8.63 -10.87 5.51
CA ASN A 74 -7.32 -10.25 5.44
C ASN A 74 -7.38 -8.86 4.82
N ASP A 75 -8.15 -8.72 3.75
CA ASP A 75 -8.37 -7.47 3.04
C ASP A 75 -8.91 -6.37 3.97
N LEU A 76 -9.95 -6.69 4.75
CA LEU A 76 -10.56 -5.75 5.68
C LEU A 76 -9.65 -5.48 6.88
N ASN A 77 -9.03 -6.52 7.44
CA ASN A 77 -8.14 -6.40 8.60
C ASN A 77 -6.89 -5.57 8.29
N ASN A 78 -6.36 -5.68 7.07
CA ASN A 78 -5.17 -4.94 6.66
C ASN A 78 -5.49 -3.54 6.14
N SER A 79 -6.76 -3.20 5.89
CA SER A 79 -7.16 -1.93 5.26
C SER A 79 -6.81 -0.66 6.06
N GLY A 80 -6.72 -0.74 7.39
CA GLY A 80 -6.58 0.43 8.26
C GLY A 80 -7.84 1.33 8.35
N ILE A 81 -8.99 0.91 7.82
CA ILE A 81 -10.27 1.66 7.86
C ILE A 81 -11.25 1.07 8.86
N VAL A 82 -11.23 -0.25 9.01
CA VAL A 82 -12.15 -0.99 9.86
C VAL A 82 -11.39 -1.79 10.91
N GLU A 83 -12.04 -2.04 12.03
CA GLU A 83 -11.60 -2.98 13.05
C GLU A 83 -12.45 -4.23 12.89
N VAL A 84 -11.84 -5.32 12.44
CA VAL A 84 -12.55 -6.59 12.28
C VAL A 84 -12.67 -7.26 13.65
N VAL A 85 -13.91 -7.46 14.11
CA VAL A 85 -14.22 -8.07 15.41
C VAL A 85 -13.76 -9.53 15.41
N SER A 86 -13.08 -9.99 16.46
CA SER A 86 -12.61 -11.39 16.52
C SER A 86 -13.75 -12.40 16.36
N LYS A 87 -13.54 -13.43 15.54
CA LYS A 87 -14.54 -14.48 15.27
C LYS A 87 -15.02 -15.23 16.51
N SER A 88 -14.21 -15.30 17.57
CA SER A 88 -14.59 -15.95 18.83
C SER A 88 -15.66 -15.19 19.61
N LEU A 89 -15.95 -13.94 19.26
CA LEU A 89 -16.96 -13.09 19.88
C LEU A 89 -18.31 -13.14 19.14
N TYR A 90 -18.40 -13.91 18.06
CA TYR A 90 -19.60 -13.94 17.22
C TYR A 90 -20.72 -14.80 17.84
N PRO A 91 -22.00 -14.45 17.58
CA PRO A 91 -23.11 -15.36 17.79
C PRO A 91 -22.89 -16.70 17.06
N ILE A 92 -23.41 -17.78 17.66
CA ILE A 92 -23.27 -19.14 17.11
C ILE A 92 -23.94 -19.26 15.73
N LYS A 93 -25.09 -18.59 15.54
CA LYS A 93 -25.84 -18.63 14.29
C LYS A 93 -25.36 -17.55 13.33
N VAL A 94 -24.66 -17.96 12.27
CA VAL A 94 -24.26 -17.08 11.17
C VAL A 94 -25.44 -16.87 10.22
N PRO A 95 -25.85 -15.62 9.93
CA PRO A 95 -26.92 -15.35 8.98
C PRO A 95 -26.46 -15.58 7.54
N GLN A 96 -27.35 -16.11 6.71
CA GLN A 96 -27.11 -16.28 5.27
C GLN A 96 -28.01 -15.34 4.46
N GLU A 97 -29.23 -15.12 4.93
CA GLU A 97 -30.20 -14.21 4.33
C GLU A 97 -30.60 -13.09 5.31
N PRO A 98 -31.12 -11.97 4.80
CA PRO A 98 -31.48 -10.79 5.62
C PRO A 98 -32.36 -11.10 6.83
N GLN A 99 -33.33 -12.00 6.67
CA GLN A 99 -34.26 -12.39 7.72
C GLN A 99 -33.62 -13.23 8.84
N ASP A 100 -32.40 -13.76 8.63
CA ASP A 100 -31.71 -14.59 9.62
C ASP A 100 -30.94 -13.75 10.66
N VAL A 101 -30.80 -12.44 10.44
CA VAL A 101 -29.93 -11.56 11.21
C VAL A 101 -30.53 -11.28 12.60
N ASP A 102 -29.86 -11.76 13.64
CA ASP A 102 -30.11 -11.35 15.02
C ASP A 102 -29.35 -10.04 15.34
N PHE A 103 -29.98 -8.91 15.06
CA PHE A 103 -29.39 -7.57 15.25
C PHE A 103 -28.83 -7.36 16.66
N ASN A 104 -29.52 -7.85 17.70
CA ASN A 104 -29.08 -7.67 19.08
C ASN A 104 -27.86 -8.54 19.40
N GLY A 105 -27.79 -9.76 18.88
CA GLY A 105 -26.64 -10.64 19.06
C GLY A 105 -25.34 -10.08 18.47
N TRP A 106 -25.43 -9.34 17.35
CA TRP A 106 -24.27 -8.73 16.70
C TRP A 106 -23.90 -7.34 17.25
N SER A 107 -24.89 -6.51 17.59
CA SER A 107 -24.67 -5.13 18.06
C SER A 107 -24.29 -5.02 19.53
N ASN A 108 -24.72 -5.95 20.39
CA ASN A 108 -24.40 -5.95 21.81
C ASN A 108 -23.11 -6.74 22.10
N PRO A 109 -22.52 -6.58 23.31
CA PRO A 109 -21.44 -7.45 23.77
C PRO A 109 -21.84 -8.95 23.71
N PRO A 110 -20.92 -9.85 23.30
CA PRO A 110 -19.49 -9.62 23.15
C PRO A 110 -19.03 -9.11 21.78
N ALA A 111 -19.84 -9.24 20.72
CA ALA A 111 -19.46 -8.82 19.38
C ALA A 111 -19.29 -7.30 19.26
N SER A 112 -20.25 -6.53 19.80
CA SER A 112 -20.26 -5.05 19.77
C SER A 112 -19.93 -4.48 18.37
N ALA A 113 -20.46 -5.11 17.32
CA ALA A 113 -20.22 -4.71 15.95
C ALA A 113 -21.15 -3.55 15.57
N GLN A 114 -20.67 -2.65 14.72
CA GLN A 114 -21.49 -1.62 14.08
C GLN A 114 -22.00 -2.09 12.72
N MET A 115 -21.16 -2.84 12.01
CA MET A 115 -21.45 -3.39 10.69
C MET A 115 -21.33 -4.91 10.69
N LEU A 116 -22.12 -5.58 9.86
CA LEU A 116 -22.09 -7.03 9.65
C LEU A 116 -21.98 -7.35 8.16
N ALA A 117 -20.88 -7.96 7.74
CA ALA A 117 -20.72 -8.52 6.41
C ALA A 117 -21.10 -10.01 6.42
N PHE A 118 -22.10 -10.41 5.64
CA PHE A 118 -22.59 -11.79 5.62
C PHE A 118 -23.11 -12.18 4.23
N GLY A 119 -23.33 -13.48 4.02
CA GLY A 119 -23.73 -13.99 2.73
C GLY A 119 -23.53 -15.49 2.63
N PHE A 120 -23.32 -15.97 1.41
CA PHE A 120 -23.03 -17.37 1.12
C PHE A 120 -22.40 -17.52 -0.26
N THR A 121 -21.85 -18.70 -0.52
CA THR A 121 -21.36 -19.10 -1.84
C THR A 121 -22.16 -20.29 -2.37
N GLU A 122 -22.29 -20.39 -3.67
CA GLU A 122 -22.95 -21.51 -4.34
C GLU A 122 -22.35 -21.75 -5.73
N ILE A 123 -22.53 -22.96 -6.28
CA ILE A 123 -22.23 -23.23 -7.68
C ILE A 123 -23.53 -23.15 -8.48
N ARG A 124 -23.55 -22.30 -9.51
CA ARG A 124 -24.64 -22.27 -10.50
C ARG A 124 -24.07 -22.26 -11.90
N ASN A 125 -24.61 -23.11 -12.77
CA ASN A 125 -24.20 -23.19 -14.19
C ASN A 125 -22.67 -23.27 -14.35
N ASN A 126 -22.02 -24.11 -13.54
CA ASN A 126 -20.56 -24.28 -13.51
C ASN A 126 -19.75 -23.00 -13.21
N SER A 127 -20.35 -22.04 -12.52
CA SER A 127 -19.70 -20.81 -12.03
C SER A 127 -19.81 -20.72 -10.51
N LEU A 128 -18.80 -20.14 -9.86
CA LEU A 128 -18.88 -19.70 -8.48
C LEU A 128 -19.79 -18.47 -8.41
N VAL A 129 -20.79 -18.52 -7.54
CA VAL A 129 -21.65 -17.38 -7.25
C VAL A 129 -21.47 -17.01 -5.78
N VAL A 130 -21.03 -15.79 -5.53
CA VAL A 130 -20.93 -15.21 -4.19
C VAL A 130 -22.05 -14.20 -4.01
N THR A 131 -22.90 -14.40 -3.02
CA THR A 131 -23.89 -13.40 -2.59
C THR A 131 -23.39 -12.79 -1.30
N ALA A 132 -23.17 -11.48 -1.28
CA ALA A 132 -22.55 -10.78 -0.17
C ALA A 132 -23.32 -9.52 0.20
N ARG A 133 -23.47 -9.26 1.49
CA ARG A 133 -24.24 -8.14 2.03
C ARG A 133 -23.47 -7.48 3.17
N LEU A 134 -23.68 -6.17 3.33
CA LEU A 134 -23.19 -5.40 4.46
C LEU A 134 -24.40 -4.72 5.13
N PHE A 135 -24.64 -5.02 6.40
CA PHE A 135 -25.72 -4.42 7.18
C PHE A 135 -25.17 -3.52 8.29
N ASP A 136 -25.84 -2.40 8.56
CA ASP A 136 -25.74 -1.66 9.82
C ASP A 136 -26.62 -2.36 10.86
N VAL A 137 -26.00 -2.90 11.90
CA VAL A 137 -26.72 -3.70 12.92
C VAL A 137 -27.45 -2.83 13.96
N HIS A 138 -27.20 -1.52 14.00
CA HIS A 138 -27.92 -0.58 14.85
C HIS A 138 -29.16 0.03 14.19
N SER A 139 -29.36 -0.24 12.89
CA SER A 139 -30.47 0.30 12.08
C SER A 139 -31.42 -0.81 11.59
N PRO A 140 -32.06 -1.61 12.48
CA PRO A 140 -32.80 -2.81 12.08
C PRO A 140 -34.01 -2.56 11.16
N GLN A 141 -34.54 -1.32 11.13
CA GLN A 141 -35.64 -0.95 10.23
C GLN A 141 -35.19 -0.72 8.78
N ASN A 142 -33.92 -0.36 8.57
CA ASN A 142 -33.33 -0.21 7.25
C ASN A 142 -31.83 -0.52 7.30
N PRO A 143 -31.46 -1.80 7.47
CA PRO A 143 -30.08 -2.17 7.78
C PRO A 143 -29.19 -2.25 6.53
N GLY A 144 -29.76 -2.38 5.34
CA GLY A 144 -29.01 -2.68 4.12
C GLY A 144 -28.09 -1.54 3.67
N VAL A 145 -26.78 -1.74 3.77
CA VAL A 145 -25.75 -0.83 3.26
C VAL A 145 -25.26 -1.29 1.89
N LEU A 146 -24.92 -2.57 1.74
CA LEU A 146 -24.53 -3.18 0.47
C LEU A 146 -25.25 -4.50 0.23
N ALA A 147 -25.54 -4.79 -1.03
CA ALA A 147 -25.95 -6.11 -1.51
C ALA A 147 -25.32 -6.35 -2.89
N LYS A 148 -24.41 -7.31 -2.97
CA LYS A 148 -23.62 -7.61 -4.16
C LYS A 148 -23.72 -9.09 -4.50
N ARG A 149 -23.61 -9.37 -5.80
CA ARG A 149 -23.53 -10.72 -6.33
C ARG A 149 -22.40 -10.78 -7.35
N TYR A 150 -21.45 -11.67 -7.12
CA TYR A 150 -20.33 -11.91 -8.02
C TYR A 150 -20.51 -13.27 -8.67
N VAL A 151 -20.34 -13.31 -9.99
CA VAL A 151 -20.32 -14.56 -10.77
C VAL A 151 -18.91 -14.69 -11.32
N ALA A 152 -18.24 -15.77 -10.99
CA ALA A 152 -16.84 -15.97 -11.28
C ALA A 152 -16.58 -17.42 -11.70
N ASP A 153 -15.43 -17.67 -12.34
CA ASP A 153 -15.05 -19.02 -12.71
C ASP A 153 -14.78 -19.88 -11.47
N LEU A 154 -14.93 -21.20 -11.59
CA LEU A 154 -14.68 -22.17 -10.51
C LEU A 154 -13.17 -22.41 -10.29
N ASN A 155 -12.43 -21.35 -9.96
CA ASN A 155 -11.02 -21.42 -9.63
C ASN A 155 -10.66 -20.44 -8.49
N GLU A 156 -9.50 -20.68 -7.88
CA GLU A 156 -9.03 -19.92 -6.73
C GLU A 156 -8.87 -18.43 -7.03
N LEU A 157 -8.21 -18.07 -8.14
CA LEU A 157 -7.98 -16.66 -8.51
C LEU A 157 -9.29 -15.87 -8.63
N SER A 158 -10.33 -16.51 -9.16
CA SER A 158 -11.67 -15.92 -9.32
C SER A 158 -12.40 -15.77 -7.97
N ALA A 159 -12.22 -16.72 -7.05
CA ALA A 159 -12.74 -16.59 -5.69
C ALA A 159 -12.07 -15.45 -4.91
N ARG A 160 -10.74 -15.30 -5.07
CA ARG A 160 -9.97 -14.17 -4.50
C ARG A 160 -10.41 -12.83 -5.08
N ASP A 161 -10.54 -12.71 -6.40
CA ASP A 161 -11.03 -11.50 -7.07
C ASP A 161 -12.42 -11.08 -6.57
N ALA A 162 -13.34 -12.04 -6.37
CA ALA A 162 -14.65 -11.76 -5.78
C ALA A 162 -14.54 -11.21 -4.34
N ALA A 163 -13.64 -11.76 -3.52
CA ALA A 163 -13.39 -11.28 -2.16
C ALA A 163 -12.80 -9.86 -2.17
N HIS A 164 -11.78 -9.61 -2.98
CA HIS A 164 -11.16 -8.30 -3.15
C HIS A 164 -12.15 -7.23 -3.60
N ARG A 165 -13.03 -7.55 -4.56
CA ARG A 165 -14.09 -6.64 -5.00
C ARG A 165 -15.05 -6.30 -3.86
N PHE A 166 -15.48 -7.30 -3.09
CA PHE A 166 -16.40 -7.05 -1.99
C PHE A 166 -15.74 -6.25 -0.86
N ALA A 167 -14.48 -6.56 -0.53
CA ALA A 167 -13.71 -5.78 0.43
C ALA A 167 -13.55 -4.32 -0.03
N ASN A 168 -13.23 -4.09 -1.30
CA ASN A 168 -13.14 -2.74 -1.87
C ASN A 168 -14.46 -1.97 -1.74
N GLU A 169 -15.60 -2.61 -1.97
CA GLU A 169 -16.93 -1.98 -1.83
C GLU A 169 -17.19 -1.58 -0.37
N ILE A 170 -16.84 -2.45 0.60
CA ILE A 170 -16.94 -2.14 2.03
C ILE A 170 -16.00 -0.99 2.40
N ILE A 171 -14.73 -1.06 1.99
CA ILE A 171 -13.70 -0.05 2.28
C ILE A 171 -14.11 1.30 1.70
N GLN A 172 -14.59 1.34 0.47
CA GLN A 172 -15.04 2.57 -0.17
C GLN A 172 -16.25 3.16 0.55
N THR A 173 -17.21 2.32 0.95
CA THR A 173 -18.43 2.77 1.62
C THR A 173 -18.15 3.31 3.02
N LEU A 174 -17.33 2.60 3.80
CA LEU A 174 -17.04 2.95 5.19
C LEU A 174 -15.87 3.95 5.33
N GLY A 175 -14.95 3.99 4.37
CA GLY A 175 -13.76 4.85 4.34
C GLY A 175 -13.98 6.21 3.70
N GLY A 176 -15.22 6.69 3.62
CA GLY A 176 -15.53 8.03 3.10
C GLY A 176 -15.30 8.20 1.59
N GLY A 177 -15.47 7.13 0.81
CA GLY A 177 -15.36 7.15 -0.65
C GLY A 177 -13.95 6.86 -1.19
N ILE A 178 -12.97 6.62 -0.34
CA ILE A 178 -11.60 6.27 -0.75
C ILE A 178 -11.59 4.83 -1.28
N PRO A 179 -11.16 4.59 -2.52
CA PRO A 179 -11.07 3.24 -3.07
C PRO A 179 -10.15 2.33 -2.24
N GLY A 180 -10.50 1.05 -2.15
CA GLY A 180 -9.60 0.03 -1.61
C GLY A 180 -8.55 -0.40 -2.64
N ILE A 181 -7.44 -0.96 -2.15
CA ILE A 181 -6.27 -1.36 -2.94
C ILE A 181 -6.31 -2.84 -3.34
N ASN A 182 -7.38 -3.56 -3.02
CA ASN A 182 -7.37 -5.03 -3.04
C ASN A 182 -7.29 -5.64 -4.45
N LEU A 183 -7.48 -4.83 -5.49
CA LEU A 183 -7.33 -5.24 -6.91
C LEU A 183 -6.06 -4.67 -7.56
N THR A 184 -5.24 -3.95 -6.79
CA THR A 184 -3.97 -3.39 -7.28
C THR A 184 -2.90 -4.47 -7.35
N LYS A 185 -1.78 -4.14 -8.00
CA LYS A 185 -0.67 -5.06 -8.23
C LYS A 185 0.64 -4.41 -7.82
N ILE A 186 1.65 -5.24 -7.59
CA ILE A 186 3.00 -4.80 -7.30
C ILE A 186 3.93 -5.41 -8.34
N ALA A 187 4.66 -4.55 -9.06
CA ALA A 187 5.75 -4.96 -9.94
C ALA A 187 7.07 -4.91 -9.15
N PHE A 188 7.94 -5.89 -9.36
CA PHE A 188 9.18 -5.98 -8.59
C PHE A 188 10.28 -6.71 -9.35
N VAL A 189 11.49 -6.61 -8.83
CA VAL A 189 12.66 -7.29 -9.36
C VAL A 189 12.92 -8.56 -8.56
N SER A 190 13.22 -9.66 -9.25
CA SER A 190 13.53 -10.95 -8.62
C SER A 190 14.65 -11.69 -9.37
N ASN A 191 15.50 -12.36 -8.60
CA ASN A 191 16.57 -13.23 -9.10
C ASN A 191 16.25 -14.73 -8.98
N ARG A 192 14.97 -15.10 -8.80
CA ARG A 192 14.58 -16.52 -8.64
C ARG A 192 14.72 -17.34 -9.93
N THR A 193 15.06 -16.69 -11.04
CA THR A 193 15.36 -17.29 -12.35
C THR A 193 16.83 -17.09 -12.73
N ALA A 194 17.28 -17.68 -13.85
CA ALA A 194 18.66 -17.58 -14.30
C ALA A 194 19.20 -16.14 -14.43
N HIS A 195 18.32 -15.20 -14.79
CA HIS A 195 18.62 -13.76 -14.83
C HIS A 195 17.68 -12.99 -13.92
N THR A 196 18.05 -11.74 -13.63
CA THR A 196 17.22 -10.80 -12.87
C THR A 196 16.09 -10.28 -13.76
N GLN A 197 14.85 -10.53 -13.34
CA GLN A 197 13.66 -10.24 -14.14
C GLN A 197 12.67 -9.36 -13.37
N ILE A 198 11.77 -8.73 -14.13
CA ILE A 198 10.58 -8.09 -13.60
C ILE A 198 9.49 -9.15 -13.40
N TRP A 199 8.91 -9.14 -12.22
CA TRP A 199 7.81 -9.97 -11.78
C TRP A 199 6.65 -9.08 -11.35
N VAL A 200 5.43 -9.63 -11.36
CA VAL A 200 4.23 -8.98 -10.86
C VAL A 200 3.52 -9.93 -9.91
N MET A 201 2.88 -9.36 -8.89
CA MET A 201 2.01 -10.05 -7.94
C MET A 201 0.78 -9.20 -7.63
N ASP A 202 -0.25 -9.83 -7.08
CA ASP A 202 -1.37 -9.10 -6.48
C ASP A 202 -0.91 -8.38 -5.21
N TYR A 203 -1.68 -7.39 -4.75
CA TYR A 203 -1.28 -6.50 -3.66
C TYR A 203 -0.88 -7.23 -2.35
N ASP A 204 -1.47 -8.41 -2.13
CA ASP A 204 -1.28 -9.27 -0.95
C ASP A 204 -0.16 -10.32 -1.13
N GLY A 205 0.58 -10.25 -2.23
CA GLY A 205 1.69 -11.14 -2.54
C GLY A 205 1.29 -12.43 -3.26
N TYR A 206 0.00 -12.65 -3.55
CA TYR A 206 -0.46 -13.79 -4.32
C TYR A 206 -0.18 -13.64 -5.82
N ASN A 207 -0.39 -14.73 -6.57
CA ASN A 207 -0.33 -14.72 -8.04
C ASN A 207 1.01 -14.17 -8.61
N GLN A 208 2.14 -14.52 -7.99
CA GLN A 208 3.45 -14.05 -8.44
C GLN A 208 3.84 -14.72 -9.76
N HIS A 209 4.08 -13.91 -10.80
CA HIS A 209 4.49 -14.41 -12.11
C HIS A 209 5.50 -13.48 -12.78
N GLN A 210 6.33 -14.06 -13.65
CA GLN A 210 7.37 -13.35 -14.37
C GLN A 210 6.77 -12.58 -15.56
N ILE A 211 7.18 -11.32 -15.74
CA ILE A 211 6.78 -10.48 -16.88
C ILE A 211 7.85 -10.48 -17.97
N THR A 212 9.11 -10.26 -17.60
CA THR A 212 10.21 -10.19 -18.56
C THR A 212 10.98 -11.50 -18.62
N ASN A 213 11.46 -11.89 -19.81
CA ASN A 213 12.31 -13.05 -19.98
C ASN A 213 13.48 -12.74 -20.92
N TYR A 214 14.25 -11.71 -20.58
CA TYR A 214 15.43 -11.30 -21.36
C TYR A 214 16.69 -11.89 -20.73
N PRO A 215 17.71 -12.31 -21.51
CA PRO A 215 18.98 -12.80 -20.98
C PRO A 215 19.86 -11.63 -20.46
N SER A 216 19.32 -10.80 -19.59
CA SER A 216 19.89 -9.53 -19.13
C SER A 216 19.37 -9.16 -17.74
N LEU A 217 19.98 -8.13 -17.14
CA LEU A 217 19.43 -7.50 -15.95
C LEU A 217 18.24 -6.62 -16.33
N ASN A 218 17.12 -6.79 -15.65
CA ASN A 218 15.92 -5.97 -15.79
C ASN A 218 15.54 -5.41 -14.43
N LEU A 219 15.59 -4.08 -14.28
CA LEU A 219 15.57 -3.39 -13.00
C LEU A 219 14.56 -2.24 -13.00
N THR A 220 14.21 -1.77 -11.79
CA THR A 220 13.44 -0.53 -11.54
C THR A 220 12.13 -0.44 -12.34
N PRO A 221 11.19 -1.39 -12.15
CA PRO A 221 9.90 -1.33 -12.83
C PRO A 221 9.10 -0.11 -12.34
N ARG A 222 8.39 0.54 -13.28
CA ARG A 222 7.42 1.60 -13.03
C ARG A 222 6.15 1.39 -13.82
N TRP A 223 5.01 1.35 -13.12
CA TRP A 223 3.69 1.34 -13.73
C TRP A 223 3.41 2.64 -14.47
N SER A 224 2.78 2.53 -15.64
CA SER A 224 2.07 3.66 -16.23
C SER A 224 0.85 4.04 -15.37
N PRO A 225 0.37 5.29 -15.40
CA PRO A 225 -0.75 5.74 -14.56
C PRO A 225 -2.07 4.99 -14.80
N ASP A 226 -2.24 4.42 -15.99
CA ASP A 226 -3.39 3.61 -16.38
C ASP A 226 -3.19 2.10 -16.14
N ASN A 227 -2.08 1.71 -15.52
CA ASN A 227 -1.67 0.32 -15.26
C ASN A 227 -1.54 -0.58 -16.49
N SER A 228 -1.52 -0.03 -17.70
CA SER A 228 -1.46 -0.83 -18.94
C SER A 228 -0.04 -1.21 -19.36
N MET A 229 0.97 -0.53 -18.83
CA MET A 229 2.38 -0.70 -19.20
C MET A 229 3.32 -0.67 -17.99
N LEU A 230 4.50 -1.26 -18.19
CA LEU A 230 5.66 -1.16 -17.30
C LEU A 230 6.85 -0.58 -18.06
N ALA A 231 7.42 0.50 -17.54
CA ALA A 231 8.74 0.98 -17.95
C ALA A 231 9.80 0.43 -17.00
N PHE A 232 10.95 0.00 -17.52
CA PHE A 232 12.05 -0.53 -16.70
C PHE A 232 13.39 -0.34 -17.40
N THR A 233 14.47 -0.52 -16.66
CA THR A 233 15.84 -0.50 -17.21
C THR A 233 16.25 -1.92 -17.61
N SER A 234 16.69 -2.12 -18.84
CA SER A 234 17.22 -3.40 -19.34
C SER A 234 18.67 -3.25 -19.81
N TYR A 235 19.48 -4.29 -19.56
CA TYR A 235 20.86 -4.40 -20.03
C TYR A 235 21.00 -5.31 -21.27
N ALA A 236 19.90 -5.58 -21.98
CA ALA A 236 19.88 -6.56 -23.07
C ALA A 236 20.76 -6.20 -24.28
N THR A 237 21.12 -4.93 -24.47
CA THR A 237 22.01 -4.46 -25.53
C THR A 237 23.47 -4.32 -25.08
N GLY A 238 23.78 -4.67 -23.82
CA GLY A 238 25.08 -4.42 -23.18
C GLY A 238 25.19 -3.04 -22.52
N ASN A 239 24.35 -2.08 -22.91
CA ASN A 239 24.16 -0.81 -22.21
C ASN A 239 22.78 -0.79 -21.52
N PRO A 240 22.63 -0.08 -20.38
CA PRO A 240 21.31 0.11 -19.78
C PRO A 240 20.46 1.04 -20.64
N GLU A 241 19.29 0.54 -21.03
CA GLU A 241 18.30 1.24 -21.83
C GLU A 241 16.91 1.17 -21.17
N ILE A 242 16.04 2.10 -21.56
CA ILE A 242 14.65 2.13 -21.11
C ILE A 242 13.82 1.24 -22.01
N TYR A 243 13.21 0.22 -21.43
CA TYR A 243 12.28 -0.67 -22.10
C TYR A 243 10.87 -0.39 -21.59
N ILE A 244 9.90 -0.41 -22.49
CA ILE A 244 8.48 -0.32 -22.17
C ILE A 244 7.81 -1.63 -22.58
N PHE A 245 7.04 -2.22 -21.68
CA PHE A 245 6.29 -3.45 -21.90
C PHE A 245 4.81 -3.23 -21.69
N SER A 246 4.00 -3.58 -22.68
CA SER A 246 2.54 -3.51 -22.59
C SER A 246 2.01 -4.82 -22.02
N LEU A 247 1.25 -4.71 -20.93
CA LEU A 247 0.58 -5.86 -20.30
C LEU A 247 -0.65 -6.31 -21.09
N LEU A 248 -1.27 -5.39 -21.84
CA LEU A 248 -2.42 -5.69 -22.71
C LEU A 248 -2.02 -6.57 -23.90
N THR A 249 -0.91 -6.23 -24.57
CA THR A 249 -0.45 -6.95 -25.76
C THR A 249 0.60 -8.02 -25.46
N ASN A 250 1.09 -8.07 -24.21
CA ASN A 250 2.17 -8.93 -23.74
C ASN A 250 3.45 -8.77 -24.60
N ARG A 251 3.78 -7.53 -24.98
CA ARG A 251 4.87 -7.21 -25.91
C ARG A 251 5.61 -5.95 -25.51
N ARG A 252 6.87 -5.88 -25.92
CA ARG A 252 7.70 -4.67 -25.83
C ARG A 252 7.17 -3.62 -26.80
N ILE A 253 6.98 -2.40 -26.30
CA ILE A 253 6.70 -1.20 -27.09
C ILE A 253 8.03 -0.51 -27.43
N SER A 254 8.12 0.05 -28.63
CA SER A 254 9.32 0.76 -29.05
C SER A 254 9.53 2.02 -28.21
N PHE A 255 10.75 2.19 -27.70
CA PHE A 255 11.23 3.41 -27.08
C PHE A 255 12.63 3.68 -27.64
N PRO A 256 13.01 4.93 -27.98
CA PRO A 256 14.29 5.24 -28.59
C PRO A 256 15.47 4.87 -27.69
N THR A 257 16.54 4.38 -28.31
CA THR A 257 17.84 4.26 -27.66
C THR A 257 18.57 5.60 -27.75
N TYR A 258 19.01 6.13 -26.62
CA TYR A 258 19.87 7.31 -26.57
C TYR A 258 21.31 6.91 -26.28
N LYS A 259 22.25 7.81 -26.60
CA LYS A 259 23.66 7.64 -26.23
C LYS A 259 23.82 7.56 -24.71
N GLY A 260 24.82 6.82 -24.23
CA GLY A 260 25.13 6.72 -22.81
C GLY A 260 24.20 5.77 -22.06
N LEU A 261 24.22 5.87 -20.73
CA LEU A 261 23.37 5.07 -19.86
C LEU A 261 21.99 5.71 -19.80
N ASN A 262 20.92 4.94 -19.89
CA ASN A 262 19.53 5.43 -19.74
C ASN A 262 18.80 4.53 -18.74
N THR A 263 18.52 5.08 -17.56
CA THR A 263 18.08 4.28 -16.39
C THR A 263 16.93 4.93 -15.64
N THR A 264 16.30 4.16 -14.75
CA THR A 264 15.31 4.62 -13.76
C THR A 264 14.20 5.48 -14.39
N PRO A 265 13.41 4.91 -15.33
CA PRO A 265 12.29 5.64 -15.91
C PRO A 265 11.24 5.96 -14.86
N ALA A 266 10.42 6.99 -15.09
CA ALA A 266 9.24 7.33 -14.30
C ALA A 266 8.20 8.06 -15.15
N TRP A 267 6.98 7.54 -15.15
CA TRP A 267 5.86 8.12 -15.89
C TRP A 267 5.36 9.41 -15.25
N SER A 268 5.00 10.39 -16.07
CA SER A 268 4.19 11.51 -15.62
C SER A 268 2.78 11.02 -15.25
N PRO A 269 2.03 11.73 -14.39
CA PRO A 269 0.74 11.26 -13.90
C PRO A 269 -0.35 11.21 -14.99
N ASP A 270 -0.17 11.96 -16.06
CA ASP A 270 -1.04 11.94 -17.25
C ASP A 270 -0.62 10.89 -18.29
N GLY A 271 0.47 10.17 -18.04
CA GLY A 271 1.01 9.12 -18.92
C GLY A 271 1.66 9.64 -20.20
N LYS A 272 1.77 10.96 -20.39
CA LYS A 272 2.26 11.55 -21.64
C LYS A 272 3.77 11.70 -21.71
N LYS A 273 4.45 11.68 -20.57
CA LYS A 273 5.89 11.91 -20.46
C LYS A 273 6.57 10.83 -19.63
N ILE A 274 7.86 10.66 -19.87
CA ILE A 274 8.75 9.81 -19.08
C ILE A 274 9.94 10.65 -18.64
N ALA A 275 10.16 10.74 -17.33
CA ALA A 275 11.39 11.23 -16.76
C ALA A 275 12.37 10.06 -16.58
N PHE A 276 13.65 10.28 -16.80
CA PHE A 276 14.67 9.24 -16.64
C PHE A 276 16.05 9.84 -16.40
N CYS A 277 16.96 9.02 -15.88
CA CYS A 277 18.38 9.36 -15.81
C CYS A 277 19.04 9.07 -17.16
N SER A 278 19.80 10.01 -17.70
CA SER A 278 20.69 9.75 -18.85
C SER A 278 22.07 10.34 -18.67
N SER A 279 23.09 9.62 -19.14
CA SER A 279 24.47 10.12 -19.26
C SER A 279 24.85 10.60 -20.66
N MET A 280 23.87 10.82 -21.55
CA MET A 280 24.12 11.24 -22.94
C MET A 280 24.94 12.54 -23.06
N GLY A 281 24.84 13.43 -22.06
CA GLY A 281 25.57 14.69 -21.96
C GLY A 281 26.91 14.61 -21.22
N GLY A 282 27.38 13.40 -20.85
CA GLY A 282 28.64 13.17 -20.15
C GLY A 282 28.48 12.74 -18.69
N THR A 283 27.61 13.40 -17.93
CA THR A 283 27.25 13.07 -16.53
C THR A 283 25.79 12.59 -16.44
N GLN A 284 25.44 11.85 -15.38
CA GLN A 284 24.08 11.39 -15.12
C GLN A 284 23.17 12.56 -14.74
N GLU A 285 22.19 12.83 -15.60
CA GLU A 285 21.28 13.95 -15.47
C GLU A 285 19.84 13.50 -15.67
N ILE A 286 18.90 14.28 -15.15
CA ILE A 286 17.47 14.03 -15.35
C ILE A 286 17.06 14.60 -16.69
N TYR A 287 16.48 13.75 -17.52
CA TYR A 287 15.83 14.11 -18.78
C TYR A 287 14.34 13.78 -18.70
N VAL A 288 13.56 14.48 -19.51
CA VAL A 288 12.16 14.20 -19.75
C VAL A 288 11.94 14.09 -21.25
N SER A 289 11.17 13.10 -21.69
CA SER A 289 10.69 12.97 -23.06
C SER A 289 9.18 12.69 -23.05
N ASP A 290 8.56 12.76 -24.22
CA ASP A 290 7.23 12.20 -24.44
C ASP A 290 7.26 10.67 -24.22
N ALA A 291 6.11 10.05 -23.99
CA ALA A 291 5.99 8.61 -23.77
C ALA A 291 6.52 7.76 -24.95
N ASN A 292 6.56 8.33 -26.16
CA ASN A 292 7.15 7.73 -27.35
C ASN A 292 8.67 8.01 -27.51
N GLY A 293 9.27 8.76 -26.58
CA GLY A 293 10.67 9.15 -26.54
C GLY A 293 11.05 10.35 -27.42
N MET A 294 10.09 11.07 -27.99
CA MET A 294 10.37 12.34 -28.68
C MET A 294 10.38 13.52 -27.68
N GLY A 295 10.69 14.73 -28.16
CA GLY A 295 10.59 15.94 -27.34
C GLY A 295 11.56 15.97 -26.16
N LEU A 296 12.74 15.35 -26.30
CA LEU A 296 13.70 15.21 -25.22
C LEU A 296 14.20 16.55 -24.68
N GLN A 297 14.08 16.74 -23.37
CA GLN A 297 14.50 17.92 -22.63
C GLN A 297 15.39 17.50 -21.44
N ARG A 298 16.55 18.14 -21.28
CA ARG A 298 17.40 18.01 -20.08
C ARG A 298 16.88 18.95 -18.99
N LEU A 299 16.69 18.45 -17.78
CA LEU A 299 16.21 19.23 -16.64
C LEU A 299 17.31 19.64 -15.67
N THR A 300 18.35 18.81 -15.50
CA THR A 300 19.43 19.11 -14.55
C THR A 300 20.75 19.35 -15.27
N PHE A 301 21.56 20.25 -14.70
CA PHE A 301 22.85 20.67 -15.21
C PHE A 301 23.84 20.76 -14.05
N SER A 302 24.53 19.67 -13.75
CA SER A 302 25.47 19.57 -12.64
C SER A 302 26.64 18.62 -12.98
N PRO A 303 27.85 18.86 -12.43
CA PRO A 303 28.91 17.85 -12.44
C PRO A 303 28.59 16.63 -11.55
N SER A 304 27.54 16.71 -10.73
CA SER A 304 27.06 15.65 -9.82
C SER A 304 26.21 14.60 -10.51
N VAL A 305 25.99 13.47 -9.85
CA VAL A 305 25.06 12.42 -10.28
C VAL A 305 23.63 12.85 -9.96
N ASN A 306 22.70 12.59 -10.89
CA ASN A 306 21.27 12.80 -10.70
C ASN A 306 20.51 11.59 -11.25
N ILE A 307 19.80 10.87 -10.39
CA ILE A 307 19.18 9.58 -10.70
C ILE A 307 17.81 9.41 -10.04
N SER A 308 17.10 8.34 -10.43
CA SER A 308 15.84 7.90 -9.80
C SER A 308 14.76 9.00 -9.71
N PRO A 309 14.38 9.64 -10.83
CA PRO A 309 13.29 10.61 -10.82
C PRO A 309 11.95 9.94 -10.48
N VAL A 310 11.06 10.69 -9.84
CA VAL A 310 9.66 10.34 -9.59
C VAL A 310 8.79 11.60 -9.67
N TRP A 311 7.66 11.51 -10.36
CA TRP A 311 6.73 12.64 -10.51
C TRP A 311 5.83 12.78 -9.28
N ASN A 312 5.46 14.01 -8.94
CA ASN A 312 4.35 14.27 -8.02
C ASN A 312 3.03 13.84 -8.70
N PRO A 313 2.36 12.77 -8.22
CA PRO A 313 1.19 12.19 -8.87
C PRO A 313 -0.03 13.11 -8.86
N LYS A 314 -0.10 14.05 -7.90
CA LYS A 314 -1.24 14.95 -7.77
C LYS A 314 -1.21 16.10 -8.76
N THR A 315 -0.03 16.67 -9.02
CA THR A 315 0.11 17.90 -9.80
C THR A 315 0.76 17.67 -11.15
N GLY A 316 1.63 16.67 -11.28
CA GLY A 316 2.45 16.46 -12.48
C GLY A 316 3.45 17.59 -12.78
N ASN A 317 3.62 18.56 -11.87
CA ASN A 317 4.48 19.73 -12.10
C ASN A 317 5.85 19.62 -11.43
N GLU A 318 6.00 18.68 -10.49
CA GLU A 318 7.23 18.50 -9.71
C GLU A 318 7.79 17.10 -9.92
N ILE A 319 9.11 17.02 -9.95
CA ILE A 319 9.87 15.78 -10.03
C ILE A 319 10.83 15.76 -8.85
N ALA A 320 10.76 14.71 -8.05
CA ALA A 320 11.77 14.42 -7.04
C ALA A 320 12.82 13.48 -7.61
N PHE A 321 14.08 13.65 -7.23
CA PHE A 321 15.19 12.80 -7.69
C PHE A 321 16.32 12.79 -6.66
N VAL A 322 17.24 11.83 -6.79
CA VAL A 322 18.40 11.69 -5.91
C VAL A 322 19.60 12.35 -6.56
N SER A 323 20.36 13.14 -5.79
CA SER A 323 21.62 13.73 -6.23
C SER A 323 22.66 13.78 -5.11
N ASP A 324 23.91 13.56 -5.47
CA ASP A 324 25.08 13.65 -4.58
C ASP A 324 25.73 15.04 -4.57
N ARG A 325 25.08 16.05 -5.16
CA ARG A 325 25.60 17.43 -5.25
C ARG A 325 25.91 18.13 -3.93
N SER A 326 25.48 17.56 -2.80
CA SER A 326 25.80 18.02 -1.44
C SER A 326 26.80 17.09 -0.73
N GLY A 327 27.55 16.26 -1.46
CA GLY A 327 28.54 15.32 -0.95
C GLY A 327 27.97 13.90 -0.73
N ALA A 328 26.80 13.80 -0.10
CA ALA A 328 26.06 12.55 0.10
C ALA A 328 24.79 12.49 -0.78
N PRO A 329 24.27 11.30 -1.11
CA PRO A 329 22.97 11.15 -1.77
C PRO A 329 21.85 11.83 -0.98
N GLN A 330 21.15 12.74 -1.64
CA GLN A 330 20.07 13.52 -1.05
C GLN A 330 18.93 13.67 -2.04
N ILE A 331 17.72 13.87 -1.53
CA ILE A 331 16.53 14.07 -2.36
C ILE A 331 16.36 15.56 -2.68
N TYR A 332 16.18 15.85 -3.95
CA TYR A 332 15.88 17.17 -4.50
C TYR A 332 14.53 17.15 -5.20
N ILE A 333 13.88 18.31 -5.25
CA ILE A 333 12.68 18.54 -6.05
C ILE A 333 13.01 19.62 -7.08
N ILE A 334 12.56 19.41 -8.32
CA ILE A 334 12.64 20.37 -9.43
C ILE A 334 11.28 20.42 -10.11
N ASN A 335 10.94 21.57 -10.70
CA ASN A 335 9.77 21.65 -11.55
C ASN A 335 10.01 20.88 -12.85
N SER A 336 8.92 20.43 -13.50
CA SER A 336 8.97 19.71 -14.77
C SER A 336 9.53 20.55 -15.94
N ASP A 337 9.63 21.86 -15.76
CA ASP A 337 10.27 22.79 -16.70
C ASP A 337 11.76 23.05 -16.40
N GLY A 338 12.30 22.49 -15.31
CA GLY A 338 13.67 22.66 -14.84
C GLY A 338 13.88 23.79 -13.82
N SER A 339 12.82 24.54 -13.47
CA SER A 339 12.90 25.63 -12.48
C SER A 339 12.77 25.14 -11.03
N ASN A 340 12.93 26.05 -10.06
CA ASN A 340 12.67 25.83 -8.63
C ASN A 340 13.33 24.59 -8.00
N LEU A 341 14.54 24.30 -8.45
CA LEU A 341 15.39 23.26 -7.89
C LEU A 341 15.69 23.53 -6.41
N ARG A 342 15.27 22.62 -5.53
CA ARG A 342 15.46 22.73 -4.08
C ARG A 342 15.81 21.39 -3.44
N ARG A 343 16.62 21.43 -2.38
CA ARG A 343 16.93 20.26 -1.55
C ARG A 343 15.78 20.00 -0.58
N LEU A 344 15.32 18.76 -0.49
CA LEU A 344 14.21 18.38 0.39
C LEU A 344 14.71 17.96 1.78
N ILE A 345 15.71 17.06 1.83
CA ILE A 345 16.26 16.55 3.09
C ILE A 345 17.53 17.33 3.42
N THR A 346 17.57 18.03 4.56
CA THR A 346 18.73 18.85 4.96
C THR A 346 19.48 18.31 6.18
N ALA A 347 18.93 17.30 6.85
CA ALA A 347 19.43 16.76 8.12
C ALA A 347 20.65 15.82 7.99
N GLY A 348 21.31 15.75 6.82
CA GLY A 348 22.46 14.87 6.60
C GLY A 348 22.09 13.43 6.21
N GLY A 349 23.01 12.49 6.41
CA GLY A 349 22.85 11.08 6.02
C GLY A 349 22.79 10.84 4.50
N ASP A 350 22.24 9.68 4.10
CA ASP A 350 22.00 9.33 2.70
C ASP A 350 20.51 9.08 2.48
N ALA A 351 19.85 10.01 1.78
CA ALA A 351 18.43 9.93 1.48
C ALA A 351 18.21 9.51 0.03
N GLU A 352 17.51 8.40 -0.17
CA GLU A 352 17.36 7.71 -1.46
C GLU A 352 15.93 7.22 -1.69
N ALA A 353 15.68 6.74 -2.91
CA ALA A 353 14.43 6.11 -3.35
C ALA A 353 13.16 6.90 -2.95
N PRO A 354 13.02 8.17 -3.39
CA PRO A 354 11.82 8.95 -3.13
C PRO A 354 10.57 8.29 -3.74
N SER A 355 9.45 8.34 -3.01
CA SER A 355 8.14 7.94 -3.48
C SER A 355 7.08 8.92 -2.99
N TRP A 356 6.41 9.59 -3.92
CA TRP A 356 5.35 10.52 -3.59
C TRP A 356 4.09 9.79 -3.14
N SER A 357 3.43 10.34 -2.12
CA SER A 357 2.06 9.96 -1.80
C SER A 357 1.09 10.39 -2.91
N PRO A 358 -0.03 9.69 -3.12
CA PRO A 358 -0.99 10.01 -4.19
C PRO A 358 -1.58 11.42 -4.11
N ASN A 359 -1.66 12.00 -2.90
CA ASN A 359 -2.14 13.36 -2.68
C ASN A 359 -1.05 14.43 -2.88
N GLY A 360 0.21 14.04 -3.07
CA GLY A 360 1.34 14.94 -3.29
C GLY A 360 1.79 15.72 -2.05
N LEU A 361 1.24 15.43 -0.86
CA LEU A 361 1.55 16.17 0.37
C LEU A 361 2.71 15.55 1.16
N PHE A 362 2.95 14.26 0.95
CA PHE A 362 3.99 13.47 1.62
C PHE A 362 4.90 12.79 0.62
N MET A 363 6.13 12.49 1.07
CA MET A 363 7.07 11.63 0.36
C MET A 363 7.64 10.60 1.32
N ALA A 364 7.55 9.32 0.93
CA ALA A 364 8.28 8.24 1.58
C ALA A 364 9.66 8.12 0.96
N PHE A 365 10.66 7.78 1.75
CA PHE A 365 12.03 7.62 1.29
C PHE A 365 12.81 6.69 2.22
N SER A 366 13.91 6.12 1.72
CA SER A 366 14.86 5.39 2.54
C SER A 366 15.97 6.33 2.98
N TRP A 367 16.27 6.35 4.28
CA TRP A 367 17.28 7.24 4.83
C TRP A 367 18.25 6.48 5.72
N ARG A 368 19.54 6.58 5.39
CA ARG A 368 20.63 6.19 6.28
C ARG A 368 21.09 7.40 7.07
N VAL A 369 20.59 7.53 8.29
CA VAL A 369 21.03 8.56 9.23
C VAL A 369 22.47 8.25 9.65
N THR A 370 23.35 9.25 9.68
CA THR A 370 24.79 9.07 9.91
C THR A 370 25.07 8.41 11.26
N GLU A 371 24.29 8.74 12.29
CA GLU A 371 24.43 8.26 13.66
C GLU A 371 23.98 6.80 13.82
N THR A 372 22.97 6.35 13.08
CA THR A 372 22.41 4.97 13.19
C THR A 372 23.01 4.00 12.20
N GLY A 373 23.45 4.49 11.03
CA GLY A 373 24.16 3.71 10.01
C GLY A 373 23.33 2.70 9.20
N ASN A 374 22.04 2.51 9.53
CA ASN A 374 21.12 1.62 8.81
C ASN A 374 20.13 2.41 7.97
N PHE A 375 19.71 1.84 6.83
CA PHE A 375 18.61 2.39 6.04
C PHE A 375 17.28 1.98 6.65
N ASP A 376 16.46 2.98 6.93
CA ASP A 376 15.08 2.83 7.37
C ASP A 376 14.14 3.64 6.49
N ILE A 377 12.84 3.33 6.57
CA ILE A 377 11.80 4.06 5.85
C ILE A 377 11.33 5.25 6.68
N TYR A 378 11.29 6.42 6.04
CA TYR A 378 10.80 7.66 6.61
C TYR A 378 9.73 8.25 5.70
N ILE A 379 8.87 9.09 6.26
CA ILE A 379 7.99 9.99 5.52
C ILE A 379 8.31 11.44 5.89
N ILE A 380 8.36 12.31 4.89
CA ILE A 380 8.42 13.76 5.06
C ILE A 380 7.12 14.41 4.55
N GLU A 381 6.60 15.37 5.31
CA GLU A 381 5.56 16.30 4.84
C GLU A 381 6.21 17.45 4.07
N ILE A 382 5.77 17.66 2.83
CA ILE A 382 6.44 18.57 1.89
C ILE A 382 6.33 20.02 2.31
N ALA A 383 5.19 20.43 2.88
CA ALA A 383 4.94 21.81 3.26
C ALA A 383 5.73 22.24 4.52
N SER A 384 5.83 21.37 5.52
CA SER A 384 6.44 21.69 6.82
C SER A 384 7.88 21.20 6.95
N GLY A 385 8.31 20.25 6.12
CA GLY A 385 9.58 19.54 6.26
C GLY A 385 9.61 18.55 7.43
N ARG A 386 8.46 18.26 8.05
CA ARG A 386 8.38 17.36 9.20
C ARG A 386 8.59 15.91 8.78
N ILE A 387 9.53 15.25 9.46
CA ILE A 387 9.93 13.86 9.17
C ILE A 387 9.38 12.93 10.26
N VAL A 388 8.91 11.74 9.85
CA VAL A 388 8.48 10.64 10.71
C VAL A 388 9.21 9.36 10.27
N GLN A 389 9.85 8.66 11.21
CA GLN A 389 10.43 7.35 10.97
C GLN A 389 9.35 6.26 11.09
N LEU A 390 9.31 5.32 10.14
CA LEU A 390 8.34 4.22 10.12
C LEU A 390 8.95 2.88 10.52
N THR A 391 10.21 2.64 10.16
CA THR A 391 10.92 1.41 10.51
C THR A 391 12.12 1.70 11.36
N HIS A 392 12.44 0.80 12.28
CA HIS A 392 13.65 0.80 13.07
C HIS A 392 13.95 -0.64 13.51
N ASP A 393 15.22 -0.95 13.80
CA ASP A 393 15.68 -2.23 14.36
C ASP A 393 15.26 -3.50 13.58
N ALA A 394 14.94 -3.36 12.29
CA ALA A 394 14.34 -4.41 11.46
C ALA A 394 15.18 -4.68 10.20
N GLY A 395 16.48 -4.87 10.37
CA GLY A 395 17.42 -4.99 9.25
C GLY A 395 17.47 -3.71 8.40
N ARG A 396 17.85 -3.86 7.13
CA ARG A 396 17.93 -2.75 6.17
C ARG A 396 16.59 -2.63 5.44
N ASN A 397 15.95 -1.47 5.49
CA ASN A 397 14.65 -1.20 4.88
C ASN A 397 14.79 -0.08 3.83
N GLU A 398 14.44 -0.38 2.58
CA GLU A 398 14.73 0.49 1.43
C GLU A 398 13.58 0.53 0.42
N HIS A 399 13.69 1.41 -0.59
CA HIS A 399 12.83 1.46 -1.76
C HIS A 399 11.31 1.44 -1.46
N PRO A 400 10.78 2.39 -0.68
CA PRO A 400 9.34 2.46 -0.45
C PRO A 400 8.58 2.86 -1.72
N SER A 401 7.35 2.37 -1.88
CA SER A 401 6.40 2.78 -2.90
C SER A 401 5.00 2.89 -2.30
N TRP A 402 4.37 4.04 -2.46
CA TRP A 402 2.99 4.26 -2.04
C TRP A 402 1.98 3.46 -2.86
N ALA A 403 0.99 2.93 -2.16
CA ALA A 403 -0.26 2.48 -2.75
C ALA A 403 -1.17 3.68 -3.10
N PRO A 404 -2.11 3.53 -4.04
CA PRO A 404 -2.93 4.64 -4.53
C PRO A 404 -3.94 5.18 -3.50
N ASP A 405 -4.19 4.45 -2.42
CA ASP A 405 -5.05 4.92 -1.32
C ASP A 405 -4.35 5.90 -0.35
N GLY A 406 -3.03 6.05 -0.47
CA GLY A 406 -2.22 6.88 0.42
C GLY A 406 -2.16 6.37 1.86
N ARG A 407 -2.49 5.09 2.11
CA ARG A 407 -2.46 4.44 3.43
C ARG A 407 -1.45 3.30 3.50
N HIS A 408 -1.10 2.70 2.38
CA HIS A 408 -0.18 1.57 2.35
C HIS A 408 1.15 1.90 1.66
N LEU A 409 2.20 1.23 2.10
CA LEU A 409 3.54 1.27 1.52
C LEU A 409 4.03 -0.16 1.27
N VAL A 410 4.54 -0.42 0.08
CA VAL A 410 5.40 -1.58 -0.17
C VAL A 410 6.86 -1.12 -0.07
N PHE A 411 7.72 -1.93 0.51
CA PHE A 411 9.14 -1.64 0.66
C PHE A 411 9.93 -2.95 0.68
N GLU A 412 11.26 -2.86 0.56
CA GLU A 412 12.12 -4.04 0.71
C GLU A 412 12.78 -4.08 2.08
N SER A 413 12.94 -5.28 2.64
CA SER A 413 13.59 -5.47 3.93
C SER A 413 14.47 -6.72 3.94
N THR A 414 15.60 -6.64 4.67
CA THR A 414 16.47 -7.79 4.97
C THR A 414 16.18 -8.43 6.32
N ARG A 415 15.07 -8.08 7.00
CA ARG A 415 14.74 -8.57 8.36
C ARG A 415 14.65 -10.09 8.48
N THR A 416 14.39 -10.80 7.37
CA THR A 416 14.37 -12.27 7.29
C THR A 416 15.64 -12.85 6.66
N GLY A 417 16.76 -12.15 6.75
CA GLY A 417 18.07 -12.57 6.25
C GLY A 417 18.33 -12.22 4.78
N LYS A 418 17.42 -12.60 3.87
CA LYS A 418 17.46 -12.16 2.46
C LYS A 418 16.56 -10.94 2.25
N ARG A 419 16.88 -10.13 1.23
CA ARG A 419 16.05 -9.01 0.81
C ARG A 419 14.74 -9.53 0.22
N GLN A 420 13.63 -9.13 0.82
CA GLN A 420 12.27 -9.52 0.45
C GLN A 420 11.38 -8.29 0.40
N LEU A 421 10.24 -8.39 -0.27
CA LEU A 421 9.21 -7.36 -0.24
C LEU A 421 8.29 -7.53 0.97
N TRP A 422 7.96 -6.39 1.55
CA TRP A 422 7.09 -6.22 2.71
C TRP A 422 6.10 -5.10 2.42
N THR A 423 4.95 -5.15 3.07
CA THR A 423 3.99 -4.05 3.09
C THR A 423 3.68 -3.64 4.51
N MET A 424 3.27 -2.40 4.71
CA MET A 424 2.83 -1.84 5.99
C MET A 424 1.83 -0.72 5.77
N LEU A 425 1.13 -0.34 6.83
CA LEU A 425 0.41 0.93 6.86
C LEU A 425 1.42 2.09 6.94
N ALA A 426 1.03 3.24 6.40
CA ALA A 426 1.86 4.43 6.35
C ALA A 426 2.13 5.05 7.72
N ASP A 427 1.50 4.56 8.79
CA ASP A 427 1.87 4.87 10.18
C ASP A 427 2.91 3.92 10.78
N GLY A 428 3.48 3.02 9.98
CA GLY A 428 4.51 2.06 10.37
C GLY A 428 3.95 0.78 11.01
N SER A 429 2.63 0.67 11.17
CA SER A 429 2.00 -0.52 11.74
C SER A 429 1.73 -1.62 10.70
N SER A 430 1.36 -2.80 11.18
CA SER A 430 0.91 -3.94 10.35
C SER A 430 1.91 -4.41 9.28
N ALA A 431 3.22 -4.30 9.57
CA ALA A 431 4.25 -4.75 8.65
C ALA A 431 4.22 -6.28 8.46
N HIS A 432 4.08 -6.74 7.22
CA HIS A 432 4.09 -8.16 6.88
C HIS A 432 4.76 -8.45 5.53
N GLN A 433 5.22 -9.69 5.38
CA GLN A 433 6.04 -10.13 4.26
C GLN A 433 5.17 -10.56 3.07
N LEU A 434 5.55 -10.16 1.86
CA LEU A 434 4.87 -10.52 0.60
C LEU A 434 5.61 -11.60 -0.19
N THR A 435 6.93 -11.68 -0.06
CA THR A 435 7.77 -12.62 -0.84
C THR A 435 8.69 -13.44 0.04
N THR A 436 8.89 -14.72 -0.30
CA THR A 436 9.75 -15.64 0.47
C THR A 436 10.78 -16.38 -0.40
N GLN A 437 10.59 -16.40 -1.72
CA GLN A 437 11.45 -17.15 -2.65
C GLN A 437 12.43 -16.23 -3.41
N GLY A 438 13.70 -16.62 -3.46
CA GLY A 438 14.77 -15.82 -4.08
C GLY A 438 15.12 -14.57 -3.28
N THR A 439 15.65 -13.56 -3.95
CA THR A 439 15.87 -12.20 -3.46
C THR A 439 14.98 -11.27 -4.27
N ASN A 440 14.19 -10.42 -3.61
CA ASN A 440 13.19 -9.57 -4.25
C ASN A 440 13.35 -8.11 -3.81
N TRP A 441 13.31 -7.17 -4.75
CA TRP A 441 13.65 -5.76 -4.50
C TRP A 441 12.98 -4.80 -5.49
N ASN A 442 13.06 -3.49 -5.22
CA ASN A 442 12.47 -2.41 -6.02
C ASN A 442 10.98 -2.64 -6.34
N GLY A 443 10.17 -2.91 -5.32
CA GLY A 443 8.73 -2.98 -5.44
C GLY A 443 8.13 -1.64 -5.89
N ASN A 444 7.26 -1.65 -6.89
CA ASN A 444 6.48 -0.51 -7.33
C ASN A 444 5.00 -0.88 -7.39
N TRP A 445 4.20 -0.13 -6.62
CA TRP A 445 2.76 -0.31 -6.53
C TRP A 445 2.09 0.26 -7.78
N SER A 446 1.07 -0.44 -8.30
CA SER A 446 0.22 0.06 -9.37
C SER A 446 -0.67 1.21 -8.89
N ASN A 447 -1.13 2.07 -9.82
CA ASN A 447 -1.94 3.25 -9.52
C ASN A 447 -3.43 2.95 -9.36
#